data_AF-A0A6A4S2P3-F1
#
_entry.id   AF-A0A6A4S2P3-F1
#
_cell.length_a   1.000
_cell.length_b   1.000
_cell.length_c   1.000
_cell.angle_alpha   90.00
_cell.angle_beta   90.00
_cell.angle_gamma   90.00
#
_symmetry.space_group_name_H-M   'P 1'
#
loop_
_entity.id
_entity.type
_entity.pdbx_description
1 polymer ?
#
loop_
_entity_poly.entity_id
_entity_poly.type
_entity_poly.pdbx_seq_one_letter_code
_entity_poly.pdbx_strand_id
1 'polypeptide(L)'
;MVELLGPYLDMEDYNMDAAKRTCGNVAGLCSWTLAMKDFFGINKEVLPLKALYDAAMKEKQDLEDDAMACRRKMSNATALIDGLGGEKTRWTDSAAGFQTQIKHLVGDVLLATGFLSYAGPFNQEYRSLLMELWKKEMEEKHIPFSPDLNVIGLLVDNATVSEWNLQGLPSDDLSIQNGIVVTKASRYPLLIDPQGQGKTWIQNRERERQLQMTSLNHKYFRTHLEDSLSLGRPLLLEDVGEELDPVLDNILDKNYIKSGSTYKVKVGDKEVDVMKGFTLYITTKLANPAYSPEVSARTSVVDFTVTQRGLEDQLLGRVIQLEKQVDFGRMTSH
;
A
#
# COMPACT_ATOMS: atom_id res chain seq x y z
N MET A 1 -44.71 -51.23 -49.35
CA MET A 1 -46.09 -51.15 -49.88
C MET A 1 -46.10 -50.99 -51.40
N VAL A 2 -45.32 -50.07 -52.00
CA VAL A 2 -45.17 -49.97 -53.47
C VAL A 2 -44.51 -51.20 -54.10
N GLU A 3 -43.57 -51.85 -53.41
CA GLU A 3 -42.93 -53.10 -53.88
C GLU A 3 -43.91 -54.29 -54.04
N LEU A 4 -44.99 -54.31 -53.25
CA LEU A 4 -46.05 -55.33 -53.36
C LEU A 4 -46.93 -55.12 -54.60
N LEU A 5 -46.89 -53.91 -55.18
CA LEU A 5 -47.60 -53.56 -56.41
C LEU A 5 -46.76 -53.83 -57.66
N GLY A 6 -45.45 -54.10 -57.53
CA GLY A 6 -44.53 -54.34 -58.65
C GLY A 6 -45.08 -55.33 -59.70
N PRO A 7 -45.53 -56.53 -59.31
CA PRO A 7 -46.07 -57.53 -60.25
C PRO A 7 -47.30 -57.05 -61.05
N TYR A 8 -48.06 -56.10 -60.53
CA TYR A 8 -49.24 -55.53 -61.19
C TYR A 8 -48.89 -54.33 -62.08
N LEU A 9 -47.88 -53.55 -61.67
CA LEU A 9 -47.39 -52.39 -62.42
C LEU A 9 -46.53 -52.81 -63.63
N ASP A 10 -46.02 -54.04 -63.64
CA ASP A 10 -45.19 -54.60 -64.71
C ASP A 10 -45.98 -55.50 -65.69
N MET A 11 -47.31 -55.59 -65.56
CA MET A 11 -48.16 -56.34 -66.50
C MET A 11 -48.21 -55.66 -67.88
N GLU A 12 -48.30 -56.46 -68.94
CA GLU A 12 -48.30 -55.97 -70.33
C GLU A 12 -49.45 -54.99 -70.63
N ASP A 13 -50.57 -55.09 -69.92
CA ASP A 13 -51.74 -54.23 -70.05
C ASP A 13 -51.69 -52.97 -69.15
N TYR A 14 -50.71 -52.86 -68.24
CA TYR A 14 -50.49 -51.70 -67.38
C TYR A 14 -49.61 -50.64 -68.07
N ASN A 15 -50.10 -50.08 -69.17
CA ASN A 15 -49.40 -49.05 -69.92
C ASN A 15 -50.30 -47.90 -70.38
N MET A 16 -49.66 -46.78 -70.75
CA MET A 16 -50.37 -45.55 -71.10
C MET A 16 -51.25 -45.67 -72.35
N ASP A 17 -50.90 -46.57 -73.27
CA ASP A 17 -51.66 -46.80 -74.50
C ASP A 17 -52.94 -47.60 -74.26
N ALA A 18 -52.91 -48.56 -73.33
CA ALA A 18 -54.10 -49.28 -72.85
C ALA A 18 -55.01 -48.35 -72.02
N ALA A 19 -54.44 -47.56 -71.11
CA ALA A 19 -55.18 -46.66 -70.23
C ALA A 19 -55.92 -45.53 -70.98
N LYS A 20 -55.32 -44.98 -72.05
CA LYS A 20 -55.93 -43.97 -72.93
C LYS A 20 -57.12 -44.49 -73.73
N ARG A 21 -57.14 -45.79 -74.08
CA ARG A 21 -58.25 -46.42 -74.85
C ARG A 21 -59.52 -46.55 -74.02
N THR A 22 -59.41 -46.62 -72.69
CA THR A 22 -60.55 -46.67 -71.77
C THR A 22 -61.16 -45.29 -71.51
N CYS A 23 -60.43 -44.36 -70.86
CA CYS A 23 -60.86 -42.98 -70.68
C CYS A 23 -59.70 -42.08 -70.20
N GLY A 24 -59.84 -40.75 -70.37
CA GLY A 24 -58.81 -39.79 -69.96
C GLY A 24 -58.49 -39.80 -68.46
N ASN A 25 -59.48 -40.10 -67.61
CA ASN A 25 -59.27 -40.19 -66.16
C ASN A 25 -58.42 -41.41 -65.77
N VAL A 26 -58.60 -42.55 -66.45
CA VAL A 26 -57.80 -43.77 -66.24
C VAL A 26 -56.36 -43.57 -66.72
N ALA A 27 -56.16 -42.86 -67.83
CA ALA A 27 -54.82 -42.45 -68.27
C ALA A 27 -54.11 -41.53 -67.27
N GLY A 28 -54.83 -40.56 -66.67
CA GLY A 28 -54.29 -39.71 -65.61
C GLY A 28 -53.86 -40.49 -64.37
N LEU A 29 -54.67 -41.46 -63.93
CA LEU A 29 -54.34 -42.35 -62.81
C LEU A 29 -53.13 -43.23 -63.11
N CYS A 30 -53.05 -43.83 -64.31
CA CYS A 30 -51.91 -44.65 -64.74
C CYS A 30 -50.59 -43.84 -64.81
N SER A 31 -50.66 -42.60 -65.28
CA SER A 31 -49.49 -41.69 -65.29
C SER A 31 -49.04 -41.36 -63.87
N TRP A 32 -49.99 -41.06 -62.97
CA TRP A 32 -49.70 -40.73 -61.58
C TRP A 32 -49.10 -41.93 -60.83
N THR A 33 -49.60 -43.16 -61.03
CA THR A 33 -49.06 -44.35 -60.37
C THR A 33 -47.66 -44.72 -60.86
N LEU A 34 -47.37 -44.58 -62.16
CA LEU A 34 -46.02 -44.77 -62.71
C LEU A 34 -45.05 -43.70 -62.18
N ALA A 35 -45.44 -42.43 -62.18
CA ALA A 35 -44.63 -41.36 -61.59
C ALA A 35 -44.40 -41.56 -60.08
N MET A 36 -45.38 -42.11 -59.36
CA MET A 36 -45.26 -42.42 -57.93
C MET A 36 -44.33 -43.62 -57.69
N LYS A 37 -44.30 -44.61 -58.59
CA LYS A 37 -43.34 -45.74 -58.56
C LYS A 37 -41.91 -45.23 -58.70
N ASP A 38 -41.65 -44.40 -59.71
CA ASP A 38 -40.32 -43.82 -59.96
C ASP A 38 -39.89 -42.88 -58.83
N PHE A 39 -40.79 -42.02 -58.35
CA PHE A 39 -40.56 -41.17 -57.19
C PHE A 39 -40.20 -41.99 -55.95
N PHE A 40 -40.90 -43.11 -55.70
CA PHE A 40 -40.62 -43.99 -54.57
C PHE A 40 -39.26 -44.67 -54.72
N GLY A 41 -38.88 -45.13 -55.92
CA GLY A 41 -37.57 -45.72 -56.18
C GLY A 41 -36.43 -44.73 -55.94
N ILE A 42 -36.54 -43.52 -56.48
CA ILE A 42 -35.57 -42.45 -56.29
C ILE A 42 -35.48 -42.04 -54.81
N ASN A 43 -36.62 -41.88 -54.11
CA ASN A 43 -36.61 -41.54 -52.69
C ASN A 43 -36.00 -42.65 -51.82
N LYS A 44 -36.15 -43.92 -52.19
CA LYS A 44 -35.56 -45.04 -51.45
C LYS A 44 -34.04 -44.95 -51.39
N GLU A 45 -33.39 -44.43 -52.44
CA GLU A 45 -31.94 -44.23 -52.49
C GLU A 45 -31.52 -42.85 -51.98
N VAL A 46 -32.24 -41.79 -52.38
CA VAL A 46 -31.89 -40.41 -52.04
C VAL A 46 -32.11 -40.09 -50.56
N LEU A 47 -33.14 -40.63 -49.90
CA LEU A 47 -33.40 -40.33 -48.49
C LEU A 47 -32.27 -40.78 -47.55
N PRO A 48 -31.74 -42.02 -47.65
CA PRO A 48 -30.57 -42.43 -46.88
C PRO A 48 -29.32 -41.59 -47.17
N LEU A 49 -29.05 -41.30 -48.46
CA LEU A 49 -27.91 -40.48 -48.89
C LEU A 49 -28.01 -39.05 -48.35
N LYS A 50 -29.20 -38.46 -48.37
CA LYS A 50 -29.48 -37.13 -47.80
C LYS A 50 -29.32 -37.13 -46.28
N ALA A 51 -29.84 -38.15 -45.60
CA ALA A 51 -29.67 -38.30 -44.15
C ALA A 51 -28.18 -38.45 -43.75
N LEU A 52 -27.40 -39.22 -44.52
CA LEU A 52 -25.95 -39.36 -44.32
C LEU A 52 -25.22 -38.03 -44.57
N TYR A 53 -25.59 -37.31 -45.63
CA TYR A 53 -25.02 -35.99 -45.94
C TYR A 53 -25.33 -34.99 -44.83
N ASP A 54 -26.58 -34.91 -44.38
CA ASP A 54 -27.01 -34.00 -43.32
C ASP A 54 -26.31 -34.36 -41.98
N ALA A 55 -26.13 -35.65 -41.69
CA ALA A 55 -25.38 -36.12 -40.52
C ALA A 55 -23.90 -35.73 -40.60
N ALA A 56 -23.24 -35.95 -41.74
CA ALA A 56 -21.84 -35.59 -41.95
C ALA A 56 -21.62 -34.07 -41.93
N MET A 57 -22.56 -33.29 -42.49
CA MET A 57 -22.52 -31.83 -42.42
C MET A 57 -22.72 -31.32 -41.00
N LYS A 58 -23.59 -31.96 -40.21
CA LYS A 58 -23.75 -31.65 -38.79
C LYS A 58 -22.49 -31.96 -38.00
N GLU A 59 -21.92 -33.16 -38.17
CA GLU A 59 -20.68 -33.55 -37.50
C GLU A 59 -19.53 -32.60 -37.84
N LYS A 60 -19.42 -32.20 -39.12
CA LYS A 60 -18.46 -31.17 -39.54
C LYS A 60 -18.68 -29.85 -38.81
N GLN A 61 -19.93 -29.37 -38.72
CA GLN A 61 -20.26 -28.11 -38.05
C GLN A 61 -19.94 -28.17 -36.55
N ASP A 62 -20.31 -29.27 -35.88
CA ASP A 62 -20.05 -29.47 -34.45
C ASP A 62 -18.52 -29.46 -34.18
N LEU A 63 -17.73 -30.11 -35.04
CA LEU A 63 -16.25 -30.09 -34.96
C LEU A 63 -15.66 -28.70 -35.22
N GLU A 64 -16.21 -27.94 -36.18
CA GLU A 64 -15.78 -26.56 -36.45
C GLU A 64 -16.09 -25.63 -35.26
N ASP A 65 -17.26 -25.80 -34.65
CA ASP A 65 -17.68 -25.03 -33.47
C ASP A 65 -16.81 -25.35 -32.25
N ASP A 66 -16.50 -26.63 -32.02
CA ASP A 66 -15.59 -27.07 -30.96
C ASP A 66 -14.16 -26.54 -31.18
N ALA A 67 -13.67 -26.59 -32.42
CA ALA A 67 -12.37 -26.02 -32.76
C ALA A 67 -12.33 -24.51 -32.53
N MET A 68 -13.38 -23.78 -32.90
CA MET A 68 -13.51 -22.35 -32.64
C MET A 68 -13.56 -22.05 -31.15
N ALA A 69 -14.32 -22.82 -30.36
CA ALA A 69 -14.41 -22.67 -28.91
C ALA A 69 -13.05 -22.91 -28.25
N CYS A 70 -12.31 -23.95 -28.67
CA CYS A 70 -10.97 -24.24 -28.20
C CYS A 70 -10.00 -23.11 -28.55
N ARG A 71 -10.05 -22.59 -29.78
CA ARG A 71 -9.21 -21.45 -30.21
C ARG A 71 -9.48 -20.19 -29.39
N ARG A 72 -10.74 -19.90 -29.06
CA ARG A 72 -11.10 -18.77 -28.18
C ARG A 72 -10.54 -18.97 -26.77
N LYS A 73 -10.70 -20.18 -26.19
CA LYS A 73 -10.12 -20.51 -24.87
C LYS A 73 -8.61 -20.35 -24.87
N MET A 74 -7.93 -20.83 -25.91
CA MET A 74 -6.48 -20.71 -26.06
C MET A 74 -6.06 -19.24 -26.17
N SER A 75 -6.74 -18.45 -27.00
CA SER A 75 -6.46 -17.01 -27.13
C SER A 75 -6.61 -16.27 -25.81
N ASN A 76 -7.65 -16.56 -25.03
CA ASN A 76 -7.87 -15.96 -23.72
C ASN A 76 -6.78 -16.38 -22.72
N ALA A 77 -6.39 -17.66 -22.72
CA ALA A 77 -5.31 -18.15 -21.87
C ALA A 77 -3.96 -17.50 -22.22
N THR A 78 -3.64 -17.35 -23.51
CA THR A 78 -2.43 -16.66 -23.96
C THR A 78 -2.44 -15.21 -23.51
N ALA A 79 -3.55 -14.48 -23.71
CA ALA A 79 -3.66 -13.10 -23.26
C ALA A 79 -3.49 -12.94 -21.74
N LEU A 80 -3.99 -13.90 -20.94
CA LEU A 80 -3.78 -13.93 -19.50
C LEU A 80 -2.31 -14.21 -19.14
N ILE A 81 -1.68 -15.19 -19.80
CA ILE A 81 -0.27 -15.52 -19.58
C ILE A 81 0.63 -14.33 -19.92
N ASP A 82 0.38 -13.67 -21.05
CA ASP A 82 1.14 -12.51 -21.49
C ASP A 82 0.93 -11.31 -20.55
N GLY A 83 -0.32 -11.07 -20.13
CA GLY A 83 -0.65 -10.03 -19.16
C GLY A 83 -0.02 -10.26 -17.78
N LEU A 84 0.12 -11.53 -17.36
CA LEU A 84 0.75 -11.91 -16.08
C LEU A 84 2.26 -12.13 -16.17
N GLY A 85 2.82 -12.23 -17.38
CA GLY A 85 4.25 -12.48 -17.59
C GLY A 85 5.12 -11.35 -17.02
N GLY A 86 4.71 -10.11 -17.24
CA GLY A 86 5.38 -8.94 -16.65
C GLY A 86 5.32 -8.93 -15.13
N GLU A 87 4.17 -9.31 -14.56
CA GLU A 87 3.96 -9.37 -13.12
C GLU A 87 4.79 -10.48 -12.47
N LYS A 88 4.91 -11.64 -13.12
CA LYS A 88 5.80 -12.73 -12.69
C LYS A 88 7.25 -12.26 -12.60
N THR A 89 7.76 -11.56 -13.61
CA THR A 89 9.12 -11.00 -13.59
C THR A 89 9.26 -10.01 -12.45
N ARG A 90 8.33 -9.06 -12.33
CA ARG A 90 8.33 -8.05 -11.25
C ARG A 90 8.36 -8.68 -9.85
N TRP A 91 7.54 -9.70 -9.60
CA TRP A 91 7.54 -10.42 -8.32
C TRP A 91 8.81 -11.20 -8.08
N THR A 92 9.38 -11.80 -9.14
CA THR A 92 10.65 -12.54 -9.04
C THR A 92 11.79 -11.59 -8.67
N ASP A 93 11.87 -10.44 -9.33
CA ASP A 93 12.86 -9.40 -9.03
C ASP A 93 12.64 -8.82 -7.62
N SER A 94 11.39 -8.58 -7.23
CA SER A 94 11.05 -8.10 -5.88
C SER A 94 11.45 -9.13 -4.81
N ALA A 95 11.21 -10.42 -5.06
CA ALA A 95 11.58 -11.50 -4.14
C ALA A 95 13.11 -11.58 -3.97
N ALA A 96 13.87 -11.46 -5.06
CA ALA A 96 15.33 -11.40 -4.99
C ALA A 96 15.81 -10.14 -4.23
N GLY A 97 15.15 -9.00 -4.43
CA GLY A 97 15.38 -7.76 -3.68
C GLY A 97 15.15 -7.95 -2.18
N PHE A 98 14.02 -8.54 -1.78
CA PHE A 98 13.70 -8.82 -0.38
C PHE A 98 14.71 -9.78 0.25
N GLN A 99 15.18 -10.80 -0.47
CA GLN A 99 16.20 -11.70 0.05
C GLN A 99 17.52 -10.96 0.37
N THR A 100 17.86 -9.94 -0.40
CA THR A 100 19.01 -9.06 -0.13
C THR A 100 18.73 -8.15 1.06
N GLN A 101 17.56 -7.53 1.12
CA GLN A 101 17.15 -6.68 2.24
C GLN A 101 17.14 -7.44 3.57
N ILE A 102 16.64 -8.68 3.60
CA ILE A 102 16.62 -9.51 4.81
C ILE A 102 18.04 -9.74 5.36
N LYS A 103 19.04 -9.90 4.48
CA LYS A 103 20.44 -10.07 4.91
C LYS A 103 21.01 -8.80 5.53
N HIS A 104 20.68 -7.63 4.99
CA HIS A 104 21.18 -6.33 5.46
C HIS A 104 20.37 -5.74 6.62
N LEU A 105 19.15 -6.23 6.83
CA LEU A 105 18.18 -5.67 7.78
C LEU A 105 18.75 -5.52 9.20
N VAL A 106 19.58 -6.48 9.64
CA VAL A 106 20.18 -6.44 10.98
C VAL A 106 21.09 -5.22 11.14
N GLY A 107 21.97 -4.95 10.17
CA GLY A 107 22.84 -3.77 10.19
C GLY A 107 22.06 -2.48 9.99
N ASP A 108 21.07 -2.48 9.11
CA ASP A 108 20.23 -1.30 8.84
C ASP A 108 19.42 -0.87 10.07
N VAL A 109 18.83 -1.83 10.78
CA VAL A 109 18.10 -1.59 12.04
C VAL A 109 19.06 -1.16 13.15
N LEU A 110 20.27 -1.72 13.20
CA LEU A 110 21.29 -1.31 14.18
C LEU A 110 21.66 0.16 14.00
N LEU A 111 21.95 0.59 12.76
CA LEU A 111 22.21 1.98 12.43
C LEU A 111 21.03 2.89 12.77
N ALA A 112 19.81 2.50 12.39
CA ALA A 112 18.61 3.28 12.68
C ALA A 112 18.36 3.42 14.18
N THR A 113 18.58 2.36 14.95
CA THR A 113 18.42 2.37 16.42
C THR A 113 19.50 3.21 17.08
N GLY A 114 20.75 3.13 16.61
CA GLY A 114 21.83 4.00 17.04
C GLY A 114 21.51 5.47 16.78
N PHE A 115 21.00 5.78 15.60
CA PHE A 115 20.55 7.11 15.23
C PHE A 115 19.45 7.62 16.18
N LEU A 116 18.36 6.86 16.36
CA LEU A 116 17.25 7.23 17.25
C LEU A 116 17.66 7.39 18.71
N SER A 117 18.72 6.70 19.15
CA SER A 117 19.16 6.67 20.55
C SER A 117 20.19 7.75 20.88
N TYR A 118 21.04 8.12 19.92
CA TYR A 118 22.24 8.93 20.18
C TYR A 118 22.36 10.17 19.29
N ALA A 119 21.74 10.21 18.11
CA ALA A 119 21.95 11.31 17.15
C ALA A 119 21.17 12.60 17.51
N GLY A 120 20.12 12.48 18.32
CA GLY A 120 19.18 13.58 18.63
C GLY A 120 19.82 14.91 19.04
N PRO A 121 20.78 14.94 19.99
CA PRO A 121 21.39 16.19 20.47
C PRO A 121 22.35 16.86 19.48
N PHE A 122 22.72 16.18 18.40
CA PHE A 122 23.79 16.60 17.52
C PHE A 122 23.28 17.28 16.25
N ASN A 123 24.11 18.16 15.69
CA ASN A 123 23.87 18.80 14.41
C ASN A 123 24.10 17.84 13.22
N GLN A 124 23.74 18.28 12.01
CA GLN A 124 23.82 17.45 10.80
C GLN A 124 25.23 16.90 10.54
N GLU A 125 26.27 17.71 10.70
CA GLU A 125 27.66 17.32 10.43
C GLU A 125 28.12 16.20 11.36
N TYR A 126 27.83 16.33 12.65
CA TYR A 126 28.20 15.32 13.63
C TYR A 126 27.35 14.05 13.50
N ARG A 127 26.08 14.17 13.09
CA ARG A 127 25.24 13.00 12.75
C ARG A 127 25.83 12.22 11.57
N SER A 128 26.28 12.89 10.53
CA SER A 128 26.97 12.25 9.40
C SER A 128 28.25 11.54 9.85
N LEU A 129 29.07 12.20 10.68
CA LEU A 129 30.28 11.61 11.25
C LEU A 129 29.98 10.35 12.07
N LEU A 130 28.97 10.39 12.95
CA LEU A 130 28.56 9.22 13.74
C LEU A 130 28.14 8.07 12.84
N MET A 131 27.34 8.34 11.80
CA MET A 131 26.91 7.33 10.84
C MET A 131 28.09 6.71 10.07
N GLU A 132 29.08 7.50 9.67
CA GLU A 132 30.31 7.00 9.03
C GLU A 132 31.13 6.12 9.96
N LEU A 133 31.31 6.54 11.22
CA LEU A 133 32.03 5.76 12.23
C LEU A 133 31.32 4.44 12.54
N TRP A 134 30.00 4.46 12.69
CA TRP A 134 29.22 3.24 12.92
C TRP A 134 29.26 2.29 11.73
N LYS A 135 29.19 2.81 10.49
CA LYS A 135 29.36 1.99 9.28
C LYS A 135 30.73 1.31 9.26
N LYS A 136 31.80 2.05 9.58
CA LYS A 136 33.15 1.49 9.65
C LYS A 136 33.27 0.37 10.69
N GLU A 137 32.72 0.56 11.89
CA GLU A 137 32.70 -0.48 12.92
C GLU A 137 31.92 -1.73 12.46
N MET A 138 30.80 -1.56 11.76
CA MET A 138 30.04 -2.68 11.21
C MET A 138 30.82 -3.44 10.14
N GLU A 139 31.59 -2.75 9.29
CA GLU A 139 32.48 -3.38 8.30
C GLU A 139 33.56 -4.22 8.99
N GLU A 140 34.20 -3.68 10.04
CA GLU A 140 35.21 -4.38 10.83
C GLU A 140 34.64 -5.62 11.55
N LYS A 141 33.37 -5.56 11.97
CA LYS A 141 32.66 -6.68 12.60
C LYS A 141 31.96 -7.62 11.61
N HIS A 142 32.08 -7.37 10.31
CA HIS A 142 31.42 -8.14 9.25
C HIS A 142 29.90 -8.24 9.41
N ILE A 143 29.26 -7.18 9.90
CA ILE A 143 27.80 -7.07 9.99
C ILE A 143 27.30 -6.57 8.64
N PRO A 144 26.45 -7.31 7.91
CA PRO A 144 25.90 -6.84 6.63
C PRO A 144 24.94 -5.67 6.83
N PHE A 145 25.09 -4.62 6.02
CA PHE A 145 24.20 -3.46 5.97
C PHE A 145 24.10 -2.94 4.53
N SER A 146 23.10 -2.11 4.26
CA SER A 146 22.90 -1.50 2.96
C SER A 146 23.89 -0.34 2.73
N PRO A 147 24.67 -0.33 1.63
CA PRO A 147 25.73 0.66 1.42
C PRO A 147 25.19 2.10 1.41
N ASP A 148 24.08 2.32 0.71
CA ASP A 148 23.39 3.62 0.58
C ASP A 148 22.20 3.73 1.52
N LEU A 149 22.37 3.37 2.80
CA LEU A 149 21.28 3.47 3.76
C LEU A 149 20.86 4.93 3.98
N ASN A 150 19.64 5.25 3.55
CA ASN A 150 18.95 6.48 3.90
C ASN A 150 18.11 6.28 5.17
N VAL A 151 18.56 6.85 6.29
CA VAL A 151 17.88 6.76 7.59
C VAL A 151 16.46 7.37 7.53
N ILE A 152 16.28 8.45 6.76
CA ILE A 152 14.98 9.10 6.61
C ILE A 152 14.00 8.14 5.93
N GLY A 153 14.38 7.60 4.77
CA GLY A 153 13.54 6.69 4.00
C GLY A 153 13.28 5.33 4.67
N LEU A 154 14.15 4.90 5.59
CA LEU A 154 13.95 3.68 6.36
C LEU A 154 12.88 3.86 7.47
N LEU A 155 12.86 5.02 8.12
CA LEU A 155 12.04 5.23 9.33
C LEU A 155 10.68 5.89 9.02
N VAL A 156 10.59 6.66 7.95
CA VAL A 156 9.42 7.47 7.60
C VAL A 156 9.23 7.53 6.08
N ASP A 157 7.97 7.54 5.65
CA ASP A 157 7.61 7.68 4.24
C ASP A 157 7.45 9.15 3.82
N ASN A 158 7.52 9.41 2.51
CA ASN A 158 7.38 10.77 1.98
C ASN A 158 6.02 11.41 2.30
N ALA A 159 4.97 10.60 2.50
CA ALA A 159 3.65 11.10 2.87
C ALA A 159 3.67 11.71 4.28
N THR A 160 4.25 11.02 5.26
CA THR A 160 4.40 11.53 6.63
C THR A 160 5.31 12.76 6.67
N VAL A 161 6.42 12.77 5.93
CA VAL A 161 7.28 13.97 5.82
C VAL A 161 6.50 15.16 5.25
N SER A 162 5.68 14.94 4.22
CA SER A 162 4.84 15.98 3.64
C SER A 162 3.81 16.50 4.64
N GLU A 163 3.24 15.63 5.46
CA GLU A 163 2.32 16.02 6.53
C GLU A 163 3.00 16.88 7.59
N TRP A 164 4.23 16.52 8.01
CA TRP A 164 5.00 17.33 8.95
C TRP A 164 5.30 18.72 8.41
N ASN A 165 5.60 18.82 7.11
CA ASN A 165 5.80 20.11 6.45
C ASN A 165 4.54 20.97 6.49
N LEU A 166 3.35 20.37 6.27
CA LEU A 166 2.07 21.07 6.42
C LEU A 166 1.79 21.49 7.86
N GLN A 167 2.29 20.73 8.84
CA GLN A 167 2.21 21.05 10.27
C GLN A 167 3.24 22.10 10.71
N GLY A 168 4.12 22.56 9.81
CA GLY A 168 5.09 23.63 10.06
C GLY A 168 6.50 23.16 10.44
N LEU A 169 6.81 21.86 10.31
CA LEU A 169 8.19 21.39 10.34
C LEU A 169 8.91 21.85 9.06
N PRO A 170 10.14 22.35 9.15
CA PRO A 170 10.92 22.63 7.94
C PRO A 170 11.25 21.39 7.12
N SER A 171 11.44 21.59 5.82
CA SER A 171 11.75 20.52 4.86
C SER A 171 13.25 20.20 4.74
N ASP A 172 14.10 20.77 5.59
CA ASP A 172 15.53 20.44 5.60
C ASP A 172 15.80 19.11 6.31
N ASP A 173 16.90 18.44 5.94
CA ASP A 173 17.25 17.11 6.44
C ASP A 173 17.37 17.06 7.98
N LEU A 174 17.94 18.10 8.61
CA LEU A 174 18.11 18.16 10.05
C LEU A 174 16.75 18.19 10.76
N SER A 175 15.84 19.02 10.28
CA SER A 175 14.47 19.15 10.81
C SER A 175 13.66 17.87 10.61
N ILE A 176 13.76 17.23 9.44
CA ILE A 176 13.10 15.94 9.19
C ILE A 176 13.66 14.87 10.13
N GLN A 177 14.98 14.77 10.28
CA GLN A 177 15.61 13.85 11.23
C GLN A 177 15.20 14.13 12.68
N ASN A 178 15.07 15.40 13.08
CA ASN A 178 14.55 15.77 14.39
C ASN A 178 13.11 15.27 14.57
N GLY A 179 12.27 15.45 13.56
CA GLY A 179 10.91 14.91 13.54
C GLY A 179 10.86 13.38 13.68
N ILE A 180 11.83 12.68 13.06
CA ILE A 180 11.99 11.22 13.21
C ILE A 180 12.30 10.87 14.67
N VAL A 181 13.27 11.53 15.30
CA VAL A 181 13.62 11.24 16.70
C VAL A 181 12.42 11.53 17.62
N VAL A 182 11.72 12.65 17.41
CA VAL A 182 10.55 13.02 18.21
C VAL A 182 9.40 12.01 18.10
N THR A 183 9.22 11.38 16.94
CA THR A 183 8.05 10.51 16.68
C THR A 183 8.34 9.02 16.79
N LYS A 184 9.59 8.59 16.57
CA LYS A 184 9.98 7.17 16.51
C LYS A 184 10.87 6.72 17.67
N ALA A 185 11.50 7.64 18.40
CA ALA A 185 12.30 7.25 19.55
C ALA A 185 11.42 6.63 20.65
N SER A 186 12.01 5.71 21.41
CA SER A 186 11.30 4.99 22.47
C SER A 186 11.09 5.83 23.73
N ARG A 187 11.96 6.81 23.99
CA ARG A 187 11.91 7.72 25.15
C ARG A 187 11.13 8.97 24.79
N TYR A 188 10.59 9.66 25.80
CA TYR A 188 9.88 10.91 25.58
C TYR A 188 10.85 12.01 25.11
N PRO A 189 10.48 12.77 24.07
CA PRO A 189 11.38 13.76 23.49
C PRO A 189 11.50 15.01 24.36
N LEU A 190 12.73 15.48 24.52
CA LEU A 190 13.08 16.78 25.11
C LEU A 190 13.70 17.63 24.00
N LEU A 191 13.00 18.70 23.61
CA LEU A 191 13.39 19.58 22.53
C LEU A 191 14.13 20.80 23.08
N ILE A 192 15.37 20.99 22.65
CA ILE A 192 16.13 22.24 22.81
C ILE A 192 15.68 23.17 21.69
N ASP A 193 14.74 24.07 21.98
CA ASP A 193 14.03 24.86 20.97
C ASP A 193 13.96 26.34 21.37
N PRO A 194 15.09 27.08 21.29
CA PRO A 194 15.15 28.49 21.66
C PRO A 194 14.25 29.37 20.78
N GLN A 195 13.96 28.97 19.54
CA GLN A 195 13.12 29.70 18.60
C GLN A 195 11.63 29.30 18.64
N GLY A 196 11.25 28.22 19.31
CA GLY A 196 9.87 27.76 19.42
C GLY A 196 9.32 27.06 18.17
N GLN A 197 10.17 26.63 17.24
CA GLN A 197 9.77 25.99 15.99
C GLN A 197 9.22 24.57 16.24
N GLY A 198 9.95 23.77 17.01
CA GLY A 198 9.53 22.43 17.39
C GLY A 198 8.25 22.43 18.23
N LYS A 199 8.14 23.38 19.17
CA LYS A 199 6.90 23.63 19.93
C LYS A 199 5.70 23.89 19.03
N THR A 200 5.84 24.80 18.06
CA THR A 200 4.76 25.16 17.14
C THR A 200 4.35 23.98 16.26
N TRP A 201 5.33 23.20 15.79
CA TRP A 201 5.08 21.98 15.03
C TRP A 201 4.29 20.94 15.84
N ILE A 202 4.71 20.65 17.09
CA ILE A 202 4.00 19.69 17.97
C ILE A 202 2.56 20.15 18.24
N GLN A 203 2.33 21.44 18.47
CA GLN A 203 0.98 21.99 18.66
C GLN A 203 0.08 21.77 17.45
N ASN A 204 0.61 21.95 16.25
CA ASN A 204 -0.14 21.74 15.01
C ASN A 204 -0.41 20.26 14.77
N ARG A 205 0.59 19.40 15.01
CA ARG A 205 0.49 17.96 14.85
C ARG A 205 -0.52 17.31 15.79
N GLU A 206 -0.51 17.72 17.06
CA GLU A 206 -1.36 17.12 18.11
C GLU A 206 -2.68 17.89 18.30
N ARG A 207 -3.04 18.78 17.37
CA ARG A 207 -4.24 19.64 17.44
C ARG A 207 -5.53 18.84 17.56
N GLU A 208 -5.68 17.79 16.74
CA GLU A 208 -6.88 16.94 16.75
C GLU A 208 -6.96 16.05 18.01
N ARG A 209 -5.81 15.78 18.63
CA ARG A 209 -5.69 14.91 19.82
C ARG A 209 -5.82 15.68 21.14
N GLN A 210 -6.19 16.96 21.07
CA GLN A 210 -6.41 17.84 22.23
C GLN A 210 -5.18 17.94 23.13
N LEU A 211 -4.04 18.31 22.55
CA LEU A 211 -2.79 18.57 23.27
C LEU A 211 -3.03 19.49 24.49
N GLN A 212 -2.68 18.99 25.67
CA GLN A 212 -2.67 19.78 26.90
C GLN A 212 -1.29 20.45 27.03
N MET A 213 -1.27 21.75 27.31
CA MET A 213 -0.04 22.50 27.53
C MET A 213 0.06 22.95 28.99
N THR A 214 1.24 22.81 29.60
CA THR A 214 1.48 23.26 30.97
C THR A 214 2.96 23.53 31.18
N SER A 215 3.33 24.16 32.30
CA SER A 215 4.73 24.31 32.73
C SER A 215 4.91 23.68 34.12
N LEU A 216 6.15 23.38 34.52
CA LEU A 216 6.45 22.81 35.84
C LEU A 216 6.02 23.74 36.99
N ASN A 217 6.10 25.06 36.77
CA ASN A 217 5.72 26.08 37.75
C ASN A 217 4.21 26.37 37.78
N HIS A 218 3.42 25.72 36.93
CA HIS A 218 1.98 25.97 36.86
C HIS A 218 1.26 25.35 38.07
N LYS A 219 0.38 26.10 38.73
CA LYS A 219 -0.37 25.66 39.92
C LYS A 219 -1.10 24.33 39.73
N TYR A 220 -1.61 24.09 38.52
CA TYR A 220 -2.37 22.89 38.16
C TYR A 220 -1.55 21.86 37.38
N PHE A 221 -0.22 21.94 37.38
CA PHE A 221 0.66 21.01 36.65
C PHE A 221 0.34 19.55 36.97
N ARG A 222 0.27 19.18 38.25
CA ARG A 222 -0.05 17.80 38.68
C ARG A 222 -1.43 17.36 38.20
N THR A 223 -2.44 18.22 38.33
CA THR A 223 -3.79 17.93 37.83
C THR A 223 -3.80 17.71 36.32
N HIS A 224 -3.16 18.59 35.54
CA HIS A 224 -3.05 18.44 34.08
C HIS A 224 -2.32 17.15 33.68
N LEU A 225 -1.29 16.77 34.44
CA LEU A 225 -0.56 15.53 34.21
C LEU A 225 -1.43 14.30 34.49
N GLU A 226 -2.11 14.28 35.64
CA GLU A 226 -3.04 13.21 36.02
C GLU A 226 -4.18 13.04 35.01
N ASP A 227 -4.79 14.16 34.58
CA ASP A 227 -5.88 14.17 33.60
C ASP A 227 -5.39 13.70 32.23
N SER A 228 -4.21 14.14 31.79
CA SER A 228 -3.65 13.74 30.49
C SER A 228 -3.33 12.25 30.45
N LEU A 229 -2.79 11.70 31.55
CA LEU A 229 -2.55 10.25 31.70
C LEU A 229 -3.87 9.46 31.67
N SER A 230 -4.86 9.91 32.45
CA SER A 230 -6.15 9.23 32.61
C SER A 230 -7.04 9.31 31.36
N LEU A 231 -6.89 10.37 30.56
CA LEU A 231 -7.66 10.59 29.33
C LEU A 231 -6.89 10.16 28.07
N GLY A 232 -5.59 9.83 28.19
CA GLY A 232 -4.74 9.45 27.06
C GLY A 232 -4.43 10.61 26.12
N ARG A 233 -4.46 11.85 26.63
CA ARG A 233 -4.18 13.06 25.85
C ARG A 233 -2.68 13.35 25.83
N PRO A 234 -2.13 13.88 24.72
CA PRO A 234 -0.76 14.36 24.69
C PRO A 234 -0.56 15.53 25.66
N LEU A 235 0.59 15.60 26.31
CA LEU A 235 0.96 16.68 27.24
C LEU A 235 2.28 17.32 26.77
N LEU A 236 2.30 18.64 26.63
CA LEU A 236 3.49 19.43 26.36
C LEU A 236 3.90 20.23 27.60
N LEU A 237 5.11 19.98 28.11
CA LEU A 237 5.75 20.75 29.17
C LEU A 237 6.62 21.83 28.57
N GLU A 238 6.29 23.08 28.87
CA GLU A 238 6.96 24.25 28.30
C GLU A 238 7.98 24.86 29.25
N ASP A 239 9.03 25.42 28.65
CA ASP A 239 10.04 26.23 29.31
C ASP A 239 10.70 25.49 30.49
N VAL A 240 10.96 24.19 30.30
CA VAL A 240 11.65 23.36 31.28
C VAL A 240 13.12 23.77 31.37
N GLY A 241 13.61 23.91 32.60
CA GLY A 241 15.01 24.23 32.87
C GLY A 241 15.93 23.02 32.68
N GLU A 242 17.06 23.03 33.38
CA GLU A 242 18.02 21.91 33.40
C GLU A 242 17.57 20.79 34.35
N GLU A 243 16.72 21.11 35.34
CA GLU A 243 16.16 20.16 36.29
C GLU A 243 14.72 19.79 35.94
N LEU A 244 14.41 18.49 36.00
CA LEU A 244 13.07 17.95 35.87
C LEU A 244 12.47 17.71 37.26
N ASP A 245 11.16 17.92 37.39
CA ASP A 245 10.45 17.60 38.64
C ASP A 245 10.46 16.06 38.83
N PRO A 246 10.92 15.54 39.99
CA PRO A 246 10.97 14.09 40.28
C PRO A 246 9.61 13.38 40.16
N VAL A 247 8.50 14.12 40.18
CA VAL A 247 7.16 13.57 39.93
C VAL A 247 7.05 12.89 38.55
N LEU A 248 7.92 13.27 37.60
CA LEU A 248 7.96 12.73 36.25
C LEU A 248 8.76 11.42 36.15
N ASP A 249 9.56 11.04 37.15
CA ASP A 249 10.51 9.92 37.04
C ASP A 249 9.83 8.61 36.66
N ASN A 250 8.73 8.25 37.35
CA ASN A 250 7.99 7.02 37.03
C ASN A 250 7.36 7.03 35.63
N ILE A 251 7.05 8.20 35.09
CA ILE A 251 6.48 8.36 33.75
C ILE A 251 7.59 8.26 32.71
N LEU A 252 8.71 8.94 32.92
CA LEU A 252 9.87 8.92 32.04
C LEU A 252 10.49 7.52 31.93
N ASP A 253 10.61 6.83 33.06
CA ASP A 253 11.09 5.44 33.14
C ASP A 253 10.03 4.43 32.66
N LYS A 254 8.79 4.87 32.39
CA LYS A 254 7.64 4.05 32.02
C LYS A 254 7.40 2.90 33.01
N ASN A 255 7.54 3.18 34.30
CA ASN A 255 7.29 2.25 35.41
C ASN A 255 5.78 2.01 35.60
N TYR A 256 5.16 1.40 34.60
CA TYR A 256 3.73 1.15 34.55
C TYR A 256 3.39 -0.19 35.20
N ILE A 257 2.58 -0.13 36.27
CA ILE A 257 2.11 -1.29 37.01
C ILE A 257 0.81 -1.76 36.36
N LYS A 258 0.76 -3.02 35.92
CA LYS A 258 -0.46 -3.60 35.36
C LYS A 258 -1.47 -3.88 36.47
N SER A 259 -2.65 -3.27 36.37
CA SER A 259 -3.76 -3.44 37.31
C SER A 259 -5.00 -3.91 36.56
N GLY A 260 -5.20 -5.23 36.46
CA GLY A 260 -6.29 -5.81 35.66
C GLY A 260 -6.05 -5.64 34.16
N SER A 261 -6.95 -4.94 33.47
CA SER A 261 -6.85 -4.63 32.04
C SER A 261 -6.19 -3.28 31.74
N THR A 262 -5.99 -2.43 32.75
CA THR A 262 -5.38 -1.09 32.62
C THR A 262 -3.96 -1.07 33.19
N TYR A 263 -3.20 -0.05 32.79
CA TYR A 263 -1.89 0.27 33.37
C TYR A 263 -2.07 1.43 34.34
N LYS A 264 -1.29 1.44 35.43
CA LYS A 264 -1.24 2.52 36.41
C LYS A 264 0.18 3.02 36.59
N VAL A 265 0.33 4.29 36.89
CA VAL A 265 1.61 4.91 37.23
C VAL A 265 1.46 5.73 38.51
N LYS A 266 2.52 5.75 39.32
CA LYS A 266 2.55 6.56 40.54
C LYS A 266 3.06 7.97 40.24
N VAL A 267 2.21 8.96 40.45
CA VAL A 267 2.49 10.40 40.27
C VAL A 267 2.50 11.04 41.66
N GLY A 268 3.70 11.29 42.19
CA GLY A 268 3.87 11.71 43.59
C GLY A 268 3.37 10.62 44.54
N ASP A 269 2.33 10.92 45.33
CA ASP A 269 1.72 9.96 46.26
C ASP A 269 0.48 9.24 45.70
N LYS A 270 0.03 9.61 44.49
CA LYS A 270 -1.23 9.12 43.90
C LYS A 270 -0.97 8.11 42.79
N GLU A 271 -1.81 7.07 42.70
CA GLU A 271 -1.85 6.17 41.55
C GLU A 271 -2.86 6.67 40.53
N VAL A 272 -2.43 6.73 39.27
CA VAL A 272 -3.19 7.26 38.14
C VAL A 272 -3.28 6.21 37.04
N ASP A 273 -4.46 6.05 36.44
CA ASP A 273 -4.63 5.17 35.29
C ASP A 273 -3.94 5.76 34.05
N VAL A 274 -3.24 4.93 33.29
CA VAL A 274 -2.53 5.30 32.06
C VAL A 274 -3.30 4.76 30.87
N MET A 275 -3.98 5.65 30.16
CA MET A 275 -4.68 5.31 28.93
C MET A 275 -3.73 5.23 27.74
N LYS A 276 -4.03 4.32 26.82
CA LYS A 276 -3.32 4.21 25.54
C LYS A 276 -3.50 5.51 24.75
N GLY A 277 -2.39 6.12 24.33
CA GLY A 277 -2.39 7.37 23.59
C GLY A 277 -1.66 8.51 24.29
N PHE A 278 -1.42 8.42 25.60
CA PHE A 278 -0.62 9.44 26.30
C PHE A 278 0.79 9.53 25.72
N THR A 279 1.18 10.76 25.35
CA THR A 279 2.54 11.10 24.91
C THR A 279 2.98 12.36 25.62
N LEU A 280 4.17 12.34 26.21
CA LEU A 280 4.79 13.50 26.86
C LEU A 280 5.79 14.15 25.90
N TYR A 281 5.70 15.47 25.75
CA TYR A 281 6.66 16.31 25.05
C TYR A 281 7.24 17.31 26.03
N ILE A 282 8.54 17.55 25.96
CA ILE A 282 9.23 18.52 26.82
C ILE A 282 9.94 19.52 25.92
N THR A 283 9.82 20.82 26.18
CA THR A 283 10.56 21.86 25.46
C THR A 283 11.31 22.76 26.43
N THR A 284 12.48 23.23 25.99
CA THR A 284 13.25 24.26 26.68
C THR A 284 13.60 25.39 25.71
N LYS A 285 13.65 26.62 26.23
CA LYS A 285 14.16 27.80 25.52
C LYS A 285 15.66 28.04 25.75
N LEU A 286 16.28 27.26 26.64
CA LEU A 286 17.72 27.35 26.85
C LEU A 286 18.43 26.85 25.60
N ALA A 287 19.28 27.70 25.00
CA ALA A 287 19.97 27.33 23.76
C ALA A 287 21.09 26.29 23.98
N ASN A 288 21.67 26.25 25.18
CA ASN A 288 22.72 25.29 25.53
C ASN A 288 22.57 24.83 26.99
N PRO A 289 21.55 24.02 27.30
CA PRO A 289 21.30 23.51 28.65
C PRO A 289 22.32 22.42 29.00
N ALA A 290 22.85 22.46 30.22
CA ALA A 290 23.73 21.44 30.77
C ALA A 290 22.91 20.32 31.44
N TYR A 291 22.27 19.46 30.64
CA TYR A 291 21.52 18.33 31.18
C TYR A 291 22.42 17.29 31.82
N SER A 292 21.97 16.77 32.97
CA SER A 292 22.67 15.67 33.63
C SER A 292 22.60 14.38 32.78
N PRO A 293 23.53 13.44 32.98
CA PRO A 293 23.46 12.12 32.34
C PRO A 293 22.15 11.38 32.64
N GLU A 294 21.55 11.62 33.81
CA GLU A 294 20.27 11.04 34.20
C GLU A 294 19.12 11.54 33.31
N VAL A 295 19.03 12.86 33.07
CA VAL A 295 18.03 13.44 32.16
C VAL A 295 18.23 12.93 30.73
N SER A 296 19.48 12.85 30.27
CA SER A 296 19.84 12.37 28.94
C SER A 296 19.58 10.86 28.76
N ALA A 297 19.60 10.09 29.84
CA ALA A 297 19.26 8.67 29.83
C ALA A 297 17.74 8.44 29.82
N ARG A 298 16.97 9.26 30.55
CA ARG A 298 15.50 9.13 30.65
C ARG A 298 14.74 9.72 29.46
N THR A 299 15.29 10.74 28.81
CA THR A 299 14.64 11.43 27.68
C THR A 299 15.40 11.23 26.37
N SER A 300 14.73 11.48 25.26
CA SER A 300 15.37 11.63 23.95
C SER A 300 15.60 13.10 23.70
N VAL A 301 16.79 13.60 24.02
CA VAL A 301 17.16 15.00 23.77
C VAL A 301 17.33 15.22 22.27
N VAL A 302 16.68 16.26 21.74
CA VAL A 302 16.71 16.65 20.33
C VAL A 302 17.01 18.14 20.22
N ASP A 303 18.06 18.48 19.48
CA ASP A 303 18.43 19.86 19.24
C ASP A 303 17.67 20.45 18.05
N PHE A 304 16.74 21.36 18.33
CA PHE A 304 15.96 22.13 17.35
C PHE A 304 16.55 23.54 17.12
N THR A 305 17.75 23.82 17.62
CA THR A 305 18.41 25.10 17.40
C THR A 305 18.64 25.32 15.90
N VAL A 306 18.11 26.43 15.39
CA VAL A 306 18.28 26.81 13.99
C VAL A 306 19.75 27.08 13.69
N THR A 307 20.35 26.27 12.82
CA THR A 307 21.72 26.47 12.31
C THR A 307 21.69 27.40 11.10
N GLN A 308 22.82 28.09 10.82
CA GLN A 308 22.90 28.97 9.64
C GLN A 308 22.60 28.22 8.34
N ARG A 309 23.19 27.03 8.16
CA ARG A 309 22.95 26.17 7.01
C ARG A 309 21.49 25.72 6.91
N GLY A 310 20.89 25.33 8.04
CA GLY A 310 19.46 24.98 8.09
C GLY A 310 18.56 26.16 7.69
N LEU A 311 18.90 27.37 8.13
CA LEU A 311 18.18 28.58 7.74
C LEU A 311 18.34 28.90 6.24
N GLU A 312 19.53 28.73 5.68
CA GLU A 312 19.79 28.89 4.24
C GLU A 312 18.94 27.91 3.41
N ASP A 313 18.90 26.62 3.79
CA ASP A 313 18.08 25.60 3.11
C ASP A 313 16.58 25.91 3.23
N GLN A 314 16.13 26.38 4.40
CA GLN A 314 14.75 26.80 4.62
C GLN A 314 14.35 27.99 3.75
N LEU A 315 15.21 29.01 3.65
CA LEU A 315 14.97 30.18 2.82
C LEU A 315 15.00 29.81 1.33
N LEU A 316 15.96 28.98 0.91
CA LEU A 316 16.04 28.48 -0.45
C LEU A 316 14.77 27.72 -0.85
N GLY A 317 14.29 26.81 0.01
CA GLY A 317 13.04 26.09 -0.21
C GLY A 317 11.84 27.01 -0.40
N ARG A 318 11.76 28.09 0.40
CA ARG A 318 10.68 29.07 0.31
C ARG A 318 10.78 29.93 -0.97
N VAL A 319 11.98 30.31 -1.38
CA VAL A 319 12.22 31.06 -2.62
C VAL A 319 11.80 30.21 -3.83
N ILE A 320 12.21 28.95 -3.89
CA ILE A 320 11.84 28.04 -5.00
C ILE A 320 10.32 27.86 -5.09
N GLN A 321 9.61 27.76 -3.96
CA GLN A 321 8.15 27.66 -3.96
C GLN A 321 7.49 28.92 -4.52
N LEU A 322 7.98 30.10 -4.14
CA LEU A 322 7.49 31.37 -4.65
C LEU A 322 7.78 31.55 -6.14
N GLU A 323 9.00 31.24 -6.60
CA GLU A 323 9.37 31.32 -8.01
C GLU A 323 8.50 30.40 -8.87
N LYS A 324 8.30 29.15 -8.45
CA LYS A 324 7.40 28.22 -9.16
C LYS A 324 5.98 28.76 -9.24
N GLN A 325 5.43 29.30 -8.15
CA GLN A 325 4.09 29.90 -8.17
C GLN A 325 4.00 31.09 -9.13
N VAL A 326 5.03 31.94 -9.19
CA VAL A 326 5.09 33.09 -10.10
C VAL A 326 5.16 32.64 -11.56
N ASP A 327 5.95 31.61 -11.87
CA ASP A 327 6.06 31.07 -13.24
C ASP A 327 4.76 30.41 -13.71
N PHE A 328 4.05 29.69 -12.84
CA PHE A 328 2.71 29.18 -13.14
C PHE A 328 1.71 30.32 -13.38
N GLY A 329 1.76 31.40 -12.59
CA GLY A 329 0.93 32.59 -12.78
C GLY A 329 1.18 33.28 -14.12
N ARG A 330 2.44 33.35 -14.56
CA ARG A 330 2.83 33.92 -15.87
C ARG A 330 2.40 33.05 -17.05
N MET A 331 2.44 31.72 -16.91
CA MET A 331 1.96 30.80 -17.96
C MET A 331 0.44 30.84 -18.14
N THR A 332 -0.34 31.15 -17.10
CA THR A 332 -1.81 31.27 -17.20
C THR A 332 -2.31 32.64 -17.66
N SER A 333 -1.42 33.64 -17.80
CA SER A 333 -1.75 35.00 -18.21
C SER A 333 -1.52 35.29 -19.71
N HIS A 334 -1.30 34.26 -20.52
CA HIS A 334 -1.23 34.31 -21.99
C HIS A 334 -2.30 33.44 -22.63
#